data_AF-H3CJN5-F1
#
_entry.id   AF-H3CJN5-F1
#
_cell.length_a   1.000
_cell.length_b   1.000
_cell.length_c   1.000
_cell.angle_alpha   90.00
_cell.angle_beta   90.00
_cell.angle_gamma   90.00
#
_symmetry.space_group_name_H-M   'P 1'
#
loop_
_entity.id
_entity.type
_entity.pdbx_description
1 polymer ?
#
loop_
_entity_poly.entity_id
_entity_poly.type
_entity_poly.pdbx_seq_one_letter_code
_entity_poly.pdbx_strand_id
1 'polypeptide(L)'
;MKDPISTCCYNKLYQNVKRLSKAGEYFCKELMTVFQQRAELELTYAKGLQKLAGKLLRASKGMSQNSTYSAWCHMSDEMYSRADAHRSLGNAFQQEAILELRQLLDEHTKRKRPFDSAIDRTGKLVTLNWSEQLKVKKKLSGLTREHEALFNFVEGNKHICTKKEKQKMLNRLTKSA
;
A
#
# COMPACT_ATOMS: atom_id res chain seq x y z
N MET A 1 -12.71 -1.19 25.62
CA MET A 1 -13.85 -1.00 24.69
C MET A 1 -13.32 -1.23 23.28
N LYS A 2 -14.00 -2.04 22.44
CA LYS A 2 -13.49 -2.39 21.10
C LYS A 2 -13.38 -1.14 20.22
N ASP A 3 -12.36 -1.09 19.37
CA ASP A 3 -12.17 -0.03 18.36
C ASP A 3 -13.40 -0.01 17.42
N PRO A 4 -14.14 1.11 17.33
CA PRO A 4 -15.34 1.21 16.50
C PRO A 4 -15.05 0.99 15.01
N ILE A 5 -13.80 1.19 14.57
CA ILE A 5 -13.40 1.06 13.17
C ILE A 5 -13.06 -0.39 12.81
N SER A 6 -12.57 -1.17 13.78
CA SER A 6 -12.16 -2.57 13.57
C SER A 6 -13.27 -3.49 13.05
N THR A 7 -14.53 -3.22 13.43
CA THR A 7 -15.70 -4.00 13.00
C THR A 7 -16.37 -3.45 11.74
N CYS A 8 -16.00 -2.25 11.29
CA CYS A 8 -16.57 -1.60 10.12
C CYS A 8 -16.24 -2.38 8.82
N CYS A 9 -17.25 -2.71 8.03
CA CYS A 9 -17.10 -3.43 6.75
C CYS A 9 -16.19 -2.66 5.77
N TYR A 10 -16.32 -1.34 5.70
CA TYR A 10 -15.50 -0.49 4.83
C TYR A 10 -14.03 -0.48 5.25
N ASN A 11 -13.74 -0.48 6.56
CA ASN A 11 -12.37 -0.58 7.03
C ASN A 11 -11.76 -1.94 6.67
N LYS A 12 -12.50 -3.05 6.86
CA LYS A 12 -12.04 -4.38 6.46
C LYS A 12 -11.77 -4.46 4.95
N LEU A 13 -12.65 -3.90 4.13
CA LEU A 13 -12.46 -3.82 2.68
C LEU A 13 -11.20 -3.03 2.32
N TYR A 14 -11.00 -1.86 2.94
CA TYR A 14 -9.80 -1.06 2.73
C TYR A 14 -8.52 -1.81 3.14
N GLN A 15 -8.49 -2.48 4.29
CA GLN A 15 -7.32 -3.26 4.71
C GLN A 15 -7.01 -4.39 3.72
N ASN A 16 -8.04 -5.05 3.17
CA ASN A 16 -7.86 -6.07 2.15
C ASN A 16 -7.25 -5.49 0.86
N VAL A 17 -7.78 -4.37 0.36
CA VAL A 17 -7.24 -3.69 -0.83
C VAL A 17 -5.82 -3.19 -0.58
N LYS A 18 -5.54 -2.64 0.60
CA LYS A 18 -4.21 -2.19 1.01
C LYS A 18 -3.20 -3.35 1.03
N ARG A 19 -3.61 -4.52 1.53
CA ARG A 19 -2.80 -5.74 1.52
C ARG A 19 -2.53 -6.23 0.10
N LEU A 20 -3.54 -6.26 -0.77
CA LEU A 20 -3.38 -6.63 -2.18
C LEU A 20 -2.41 -5.68 -2.90
N SER A 21 -2.58 -4.37 -2.71
CA SER A 21 -1.68 -3.34 -3.24
C SER A 21 -0.23 -3.55 -2.77
N LYS A 22 -0.02 -3.85 -1.47
CA LYS A 22 1.32 -4.13 -0.91
C LYS A 22 1.93 -5.43 -1.47
N ALA A 23 1.12 -6.47 -1.65
CA ALA A 23 1.57 -7.73 -2.23
C ALA A 23 2.00 -7.55 -3.69
N GLY A 24 1.23 -6.79 -4.48
CA GLY A 24 1.61 -6.43 -5.85
C GLY A 24 2.91 -5.63 -5.92
N GLU A 25 3.07 -4.64 -5.02
CA GLU A 25 4.32 -3.86 -4.93
C GLU A 25 5.54 -4.75 -4.63
N TYR A 26 5.39 -5.69 -3.69
CA TYR A 26 6.45 -6.63 -3.35
C TYR A 26 6.78 -7.55 -4.55
N PHE A 27 5.76 -8.10 -5.20
CA PHE A 27 5.95 -8.94 -6.38
C PHE A 27 6.69 -8.21 -7.50
N CYS A 28 6.31 -6.97 -7.82
CA CYS A 28 7.00 -6.19 -8.84
C CYS A 28 8.47 -5.92 -8.48
N LYS A 29 8.79 -5.69 -7.20
CA LYS A 29 10.17 -5.53 -6.74
C LYS A 29 10.99 -6.81 -6.93
N GLU A 30 10.45 -7.97 -6.58
CA GLU A 30 11.09 -9.27 -6.83
C GLU A 30 11.21 -9.54 -8.34
N LEU A 31 10.20 -9.20 -9.14
CA LEU A 31 10.28 -9.36 -10.59
C LEU A 31 11.38 -8.49 -11.21
N MET A 32 11.56 -7.26 -10.71
CA MET A 32 12.65 -6.39 -11.13
C MET A 32 14.03 -6.97 -10.78
N THR A 33 14.20 -7.60 -9.61
CA THR A 33 15.49 -8.22 -9.25
C THR A 33 15.80 -9.41 -10.17
N VAL A 34 14.79 -10.22 -10.50
CA VAL A 34 14.91 -11.31 -11.48
C VAL A 34 15.32 -10.78 -12.86
N PHE A 35 14.69 -9.71 -13.34
CA PHE A 35 15.06 -9.10 -14.62
C PHE A 35 16.45 -8.48 -14.61
N GLN A 36 16.87 -7.88 -13.49
CA GLN A 36 18.22 -7.36 -13.33
C GLN A 36 19.27 -8.47 -13.44
N GLN A 37 19.07 -9.57 -12.72
CA GLN A 37 19.94 -10.74 -12.80
C GLN A 37 19.95 -11.35 -14.21
N ARG A 38 18.78 -11.44 -14.85
CA ARG A 38 18.67 -11.92 -16.23
C ARG A 38 19.46 -11.04 -17.19
N ALA A 39 19.31 -9.71 -17.12
CA ALA A 39 20.06 -8.78 -17.95
C ALA A 39 21.57 -8.93 -17.79
N GLU A 40 22.04 -9.07 -16.54
CA GLU A 40 23.47 -9.27 -16.25
C GLU A 40 24.03 -10.56 -16.84
N LEU A 41 23.26 -11.66 -16.81
CA LEU A 41 23.63 -12.91 -17.46
C LEU A 41 23.77 -12.74 -18.98
N GLU A 42 22.78 -12.11 -19.63
CA GLU A 42 22.80 -11.87 -21.07
C GLU A 42 24.01 -11.01 -21.49
N LEU A 43 24.27 -9.92 -20.76
CA LEU A 43 25.39 -9.02 -21.02
C LEU A 43 26.75 -9.69 -20.76
N THR A 44 26.84 -10.54 -19.75
CA THR A 44 28.06 -11.30 -19.44
C THR A 44 28.36 -12.32 -20.53
N TYR A 45 27.33 -13.05 -20.95
CA TYR A 45 27.45 -14.04 -22.03
C TYR A 45 27.85 -13.38 -23.35
N ALA A 46 27.21 -12.27 -23.73
CA ALA A 46 27.58 -11.46 -24.89
C ALA A 46 29.06 -11.05 -24.88
N LYS A 47 29.55 -10.50 -23.75
CA LYS A 47 30.97 -10.14 -23.58
C LYS A 47 31.89 -11.35 -23.70
N GLY A 48 31.47 -12.51 -23.18
CA GLY A 48 32.20 -13.77 -23.29
C GLY A 48 32.35 -14.22 -24.75
N LEU A 49 31.24 -14.27 -25.49
CA LEU A 49 31.24 -14.61 -26.91
C LEU A 49 32.12 -13.67 -27.73
N GLN A 50 32.02 -12.36 -27.52
CA GLN A 50 32.84 -11.37 -28.21
C GLN A 50 34.34 -11.58 -27.99
N LYS A 51 34.75 -11.95 -26.76
CA LYS A 51 36.14 -12.28 -26.43
C LYS A 51 36.60 -13.57 -27.11
N LEU A 52 35.75 -14.59 -27.15
CA LEU A 52 36.06 -15.88 -27.80
C LEU A 52 36.18 -15.72 -29.32
N ALA A 53 35.27 -14.99 -29.95
CA ALA A 53 35.32 -14.65 -31.37
C ALA A 53 36.66 -14.00 -31.74
N GLY A 54 37.05 -12.96 -31.00
CA GLY A 54 38.33 -12.29 -31.23
C GLY A 54 39.56 -13.18 -30.99
N LYS A 55 39.48 -14.14 -30.06
CA LYS A 55 40.55 -15.14 -29.86
C LYS A 55 40.65 -16.10 -31.05
N LEU A 56 39.51 -16.59 -31.54
CA LEU A 56 39.44 -17.49 -32.68
C LEU A 56 40.01 -16.82 -33.94
N LEU A 57 39.60 -15.57 -34.21
CA LEU A 57 40.10 -14.80 -35.35
C LEU A 57 41.62 -14.55 -35.28
N ARG A 58 42.17 -14.34 -34.07
CA ARG A 58 43.62 -14.23 -33.89
C ARG A 58 44.35 -15.56 -34.09
N ALA A 59 43.76 -16.66 -33.64
CA ALA A 59 44.34 -17.99 -33.83
C ALA A 59 44.35 -18.41 -35.31
N SER A 60 43.35 -18.00 -36.10
CA SER A 60 43.26 -18.31 -37.53
C SER A 60 44.16 -17.44 -38.42
N LYS A 61 44.62 -16.27 -37.95
CA LYS A 61 45.43 -15.32 -38.75
C LYS A 61 46.73 -15.87 -39.34
N GLY A 62 47.32 -16.91 -38.75
CA GLY A 62 48.55 -17.55 -39.27
C GLY A 62 48.31 -18.57 -40.38
N MET A 63 47.05 -18.85 -40.73
CA MET A 63 46.69 -19.86 -41.71
C MET A 63 46.76 -19.31 -43.14
N SER A 64 47.03 -20.17 -44.12
CA SER A 64 46.87 -19.81 -45.52
C SER A 64 45.42 -19.48 -45.83
N GLN A 65 45.19 -18.46 -46.68
CA GLN A 65 43.85 -18.07 -47.11
C GLN A 65 43.23 -19.16 -47.99
N ASN A 66 42.53 -20.08 -47.34
CA ASN A 66 41.86 -21.22 -47.95
C ASN A 66 40.47 -21.40 -47.32
N SER A 67 39.73 -22.40 -47.79
CA SER A 67 38.38 -22.71 -47.30
C SER A 67 38.33 -22.98 -45.78
N THR A 68 39.39 -23.53 -45.19
CA THR A 68 39.46 -23.77 -43.75
C THR A 68 39.61 -22.47 -42.97
N TYR A 69 40.47 -21.56 -43.43
CA TYR A 69 40.58 -20.22 -42.84
C TYR A 69 39.24 -19.47 -42.93
N SER A 70 38.58 -19.49 -44.09
CA SER A 70 37.26 -18.87 -44.27
C SER A 70 36.20 -19.44 -43.33
N ALA A 71 36.18 -20.77 -43.13
CA ALA A 71 35.26 -21.40 -42.19
C ALA A 71 35.47 -20.90 -40.74
N TRP A 72 36.72 -20.75 -40.30
CA TRP A 72 37.02 -20.19 -38.97
C TRP A 72 36.62 -18.73 -38.83
N CYS A 73 36.80 -17.92 -39.88
CA CYS A 73 36.32 -16.53 -39.91
C CYS A 73 34.79 -16.47 -39.77
N HIS A 74 34.04 -17.27 -40.54
CA HIS A 74 32.58 -17.33 -40.42
C HIS A 74 32.13 -17.75 -39.02
N MET A 75 32.81 -18.71 -38.40
CA MET A 75 32.51 -19.10 -37.01
C MET A 75 32.73 -17.95 -36.03
N SER A 76 33.78 -17.15 -36.21
CA SER A 76 34.02 -15.93 -35.42
C SER A 76 32.92 -14.90 -35.64
N ASP A 77 32.51 -14.68 -36.89
CA ASP A 77 31.44 -13.72 -37.24
C ASP A 77 30.10 -14.12 -36.62
N GLU A 78 29.76 -15.42 -36.65
CA GLU A 78 28.56 -15.95 -36.01
C GLU A 78 28.59 -15.75 -34.48
N MET A 79 29.76 -15.90 -33.85
CA MET A 79 29.93 -15.60 -32.43
C MET A 79 29.71 -14.10 -32.13
N TYR A 80 30.20 -13.20 -32.99
CA TYR A 80 29.94 -11.76 -32.86
C TYR A 80 28.46 -11.43 -33.02
N SER A 81 27.82 -11.95 -34.07
CA SER A 81 26.37 -11.78 -34.31
C SER A 81 25.54 -12.23 -33.11
N ARG A 82 25.85 -13.42 -32.56
CA ARG A 82 25.18 -13.93 -31.36
C ARG A 82 25.46 -13.06 -30.13
N ALA A 83 26.69 -12.58 -29.93
CA ALA A 83 27.01 -11.65 -28.86
C ALA A 83 26.16 -10.37 -28.94
N ASP A 84 25.96 -9.83 -30.14
CA ASP A 84 25.16 -8.64 -30.35
C ASP A 84 23.68 -8.88 -30.04
N ALA A 85 23.12 -10.02 -30.45
CA ALA A 85 21.75 -10.41 -30.10
C ALA A 85 21.53 -10.49 -28.57
N HIS A 86 22.45 -11.15 -27.85
CA HIS A 86 22.39 -11.23 -26.39
C HIS A 86 22.57 -9.85 -25.72
N ARG A 87 23.44 -9.00 -26.26
CA ARG A 87 23.61 -7.62 -25.77
C ARG A 87 22.31 -6.81 -25.92
N SER A 88 21.67 -6.90 -27.07
CA SER A 88 20.39 -6.25 -27.34
C SER A 88 19.31 -6.74 -26.38
N LEU A 89 19.21 -8.05 -26.14
CA LEU A 89 18.27 -8.61 -25.16
C LEU A 89 18.55 -8.12 -23.73
N GLY A 90 19.81 -8.13 -23.29
CA GLY A 90 20.20 -7.61 -21.98
C GLY A 90 19.85 -6.13 -21.80
N ASN A 91 20.05 -5.31 -22.84
CA ASN A 91 19.66 -3.90 -22.84
C ASN A 91 18.14 -3.71 -22.83
N ALA A 92 17.38 -4.54 -23.57
CA ALA A 92 15.92 -4.49 -23.55
C ALA A 92 15.36 -4.79 -22.14
N PHE A 93 15.92 -5.77 -21.42
CA PHE A 93 15.57 -5.98 -20.01
C PHE A 93 15.80 -4.72 -19.16
N GLN A 94 16.91 -4.01 -19.36
CA GLN A 94 17.21 -2.80 -18.58
C GLN A 94 16.27 -1.62 -18.92
N GLN A 95 16.05 -1.35 -20.21
CA GLN A 95 15.38 -0.15 -20.66
C GLN A 95 13.86 -0.30 -20.82
N GLU A 96 13.39 -1.49 -21.20
CA GLU A 96 11.97 -1.70 -21.54
C GLU A 96 11.22 -2.50 -20.46
N ALA A 97 11.92 -3.27 -19.63
CA ALA A 97 11.28 -4.03 -18.54
C ALA A 97 11.54 -3.39 -17.17
N ILE A 98 12.80 -3.27 -16.75
CA ILE A 98 13.17 -2.79 -15.41
C ILE A 98 12.80 -1.32 -15.23
N LEU A 99 13.10 -0.47 -16.22
CA LEU A 99 12.80 0.96 -16.16
C LEU A 99 11.27 1.19 -16.11
N GLU A 100 10.51 0.51 -16.96
CA GLU A 100 9.05 0.61 -16.99
C GLU A 100 8.39 0.13 -15.68
N LEU A 101 8.85 -0.99 -15.12
CA LEU A 101 8.38 -1.47 -13.82
C LEU A 101 8.67 -0.47 -12.69
N ARG A 102 9.84 0.17 -12.72
CA ARG A 102 10.19 1.22 -11.75
C ARG A 102 9.25 2.42 -11.85
N GLN A 103 9.02 2.92 -13.07
CA GLN A 103 8.11 4.04 -13.31
C GLN A 103 6.68 3.71 -12.86
N LEU A 104 6.19 2.49 -13.18
CA LEU A 104 4.88 2.02 -12.75
C LEU A 104 4.75 2.02 -11.22
N LEU A 105 5.77 1.53 -10.50
CA LEU A 105 5.79 1.51 -9.04
C LEU A 105 5.77 2.92 -8.43
N ASP A 106 6.54 3.84 -9.00
CA ASP A 106 6.57 5.24 -8.55
C ASP A 106 5.21 5.92 -8.76
N GLU A 107 4.59 5.76 -9.94
CA GLU A 107 3.27 6.29 -10.23
C GLU A 107 2.17 5.67 -9.36
N HIS A 108 2.24 4.36 -9.11
CA HIS A 108 1.35 3.69 -8.17
C HIS A 108 1.49 4.27 -6.76
N THR A 109 2.72 4.49 -6.28
CA THR A 109 2.99 5.08 -4.96
C THR A 109 2.47 6.51 -4.85
N LYS A 110 2.67 7.34 -5.88
CA LYS A 110 2.13 8.71 -5.96
C LYS A 110 0.61 8.72 -5.89
N ARG A 111 -0.06 7.84 -6.64
CA ARG A 111 -1.53 7.73 -6.65
C ARG A 111 -2.10 7.22 -5.34
N LYS A 112 -1.44 6.27 -4.68
CA LYS A 112 -1.91 5.65 -3.43
C LYS A 112 -1.86 6.60 -2.23
N ARG A 113 -0.81 7.42 -2.12
CA ARG A 113 -0.53 8.25 -0.92
C ARG A 113 -1.68 9.20 -0.51
N PRO A 114 -2.37 9.91 -1.43
CA PRO A 114 -3.52 10.74 -1.08
C PRO A 114 -4.68 9.95 -0.47
N PHE A 115 -4.96 8.75 -0.98
CA PHE A 115 -6.04 7.90 -0.46
C PHE A 115 -5.72 7.41 0.95
N ASP A 116 -4.50 6.91 1.18
CA ASP A 116 -4.07 6.46 2.50
C ASP A 116 -4.19 7.61 3.53
N SER A 117 -3.79 8.82 3.14
CA SER A 117 -3.89 10.02 3.99
C SER A 117 -5.35 10.41 4.28
N ALA A 118 -6.22 10.38 3.27
CA ALA A 118 -7.64 10.70 3.43
C ALA A 118 -8.36 9.71 4.35
N ILE A 119 -8.04 8.42 4.22
CA ILE A 119 -8.61 7.36 5.05
C ILE A 119 -8.12 7.47 6.49
N ASP A 120 -6.84 7.72 6.73
CA ASP A 120 -6.30 7.94 8.08
C ASP A 120 -6.96 9.15 8.76
N ARG A 121 -7.08 10.27 8.04
CA ARG A 121 -7.75 11.48 8.54
C ARG A 121 -9.21 11.22 8.91
N THR A 122 -9.95 10.55 8.03
CA THR A 122 -11.38 10.26 8.24
C THR A 122 -11.57 9.26 9.38
N GLY A 123 -10.70 8.24 9.48
CA GLY A 123 -10.70 7.30 10.60
C GLY A 123 -10.53 8.01 11.94
N LYS A 124 -9.59 8.96 12.04
CA LYS A 124 -9.41 9.77 13.25
C LYS A 124 -10.67 10.56 13.62
N LEU A 125 -11.36 11.15 12.63
CA LEU A 125 -12.62 11.88 12.86
C LEU A 125 -13.72 10.96 13.39
N VAL A 126 -13.86 9.75 12.83
CA VAL A 126 -14.85 8.76 13.29
C VAL A 126 -14.58 8.37 14.75
N THR A 127 -13.33 8.08 15.09
CA THR A 127 -12.94 7.73 16.48
C THR A 127 -13.21 8.88 17.45
N LEU A 128 -12.87 10.12 17.05
CA LEU A 128 -13.13 11.31 17.86
C LEU A 128 -14.63 11.49 18.11
N ASN A 129 -15.44 11.47 17.05
CA ASN A 129 -16.89 11.61 17.14
C ASN A 129 -17.52 10.50 18.00
N TRP A 130 -17.09 9.25 17.82
CA TRP A 130 -17.55 8.12 18.64
C TRP A 130 -17.27 8.33 20.13
N SER A 131 -16.06 8.81 20.46
CA SER A 131 -15.68 9.09 21.84
C SER A 131 -16.56 10.17 22.47
N GLU A 132 -16.91 11.21 21.70
CA GLU A 132 -17.73 12.32 22.19
C GLU A 132 -19.19 11.90 22.37
N GLN A 133 -19.75 11.14 21.43
CA GLN A 133 -21.08 10.55 21.58
C GLN A 133 -21.19 9.70 22.84
N LEU A 134 -20.15 8.92 23.16
CA LEU A 134 -20.15 8.11 24.37
C LEU A 134 -20.14 8.97 25.64
N LYS A 135 -19.38 10.08 25.66
CA LYS A 135 -19.38 11.02 26.79
C LYS A 135 -20.75 11.66 26.98
N VAL A 136 -21.35 12.18 25.90
CA VAL A 136 -22.67 12.82 25.93
C VAL A 136 -23.73 11.82 26.36
N LYS A 137 -23.70 10.57 25.84
CA LYS A 137 -24.64 9.50 26.24
C LYS A 137 -24.54 9.17 27.73
N LYS A 138 -23.33 9.09 28.29
CA LYS A 138 -23.11 8.89 29.73
C LYS A 138 -23.69 10.05 30.55
N LYS A 139 -23.42 11.30 30.13
CA LYS A 139 -23.95 12.49 30.78
C LYS A 139 -25.47 12.52 30.75
N LEU A 140 -26.08 12.25 29.59
CA LEU A 140 -27.53 12.16 29.41
C LEU A 140 -28.13 11.10 30.34
N SER A 141 -27.56 9.89 30.37
CA SER A 141 -28.04 8.84 31.27
C SER A 141 -27.98 9.23 32.75
N GLY A 142 -26.99 10.03 33.17
CA GLY A 142 -26.92 10.58 34.53
C GLY A 142 -28.05 11.56 34.80
N LEU A 143 -28.21 12.56 33.92
CA LEU A 143 -29.26 13.57 34.02
C LEU A 143 -30.67 12.96 34.00
N THR A 144 -30.92 11.94 33.18
CA THR A 144 -32.20 11.24 33.14
C THR A 144 -32.51 10.56 34.48
N ARG A 145 -31.53 9.90 35.11
CA ARG A 145 -31.74 9.26 36.42
C ARG A 145 -32.00 10.28 37.53
N GLU A 146 -31.27 11.40 37.51
CA GLU A 146 -31.48 12.50 38.46
C GLU A 146 -32.87 13.13 38.28
N HIS A 147 -33.30 13.35 37.04
CA HIS A 147 -34.64 13.84 36.72
C HIS A 147 -35.73 12.89 37.20
N GLU A 148 -35.58 11.59 36.93
CA GLU A 148 -36.55 10.56 37.34
C GLU A 148 -36.63 10.43 38.87
N ALA A 149 -35.49 10.50 39.57
CA ALA A 149 -35.46 10.52 41.04
C ALA A 149 -36.17 11.75 41.61
N LEU A 150 -35.93 12.93 41.02
CA LEU A 150 -36.60 14.17 41.42
C LEU A 150 -38.11 14.11 41.14
N PHE A 151 -38.51 13.59 39.97
CA PHE A 151 -39.91 13.39 39.62
C PHE A 151 -40.63 12.51 40.65
N ASN A 152 -40.07 11.33 40.94
CA ASN A 152 -40.64 10.40 41.93
C ASN A 152 -40.72 11.02 43.33
N PHE A 153 -39.72 11.81 43.73
CA PHE A 153 -39.76 12.55 44.98
C PHE A 153 -40.89 13.59 45.02
N VAL A 154 -41.08 14.36 43.94
CA VAL A 154 -42.15 15.36 43.85
C VAL A 154 -43.53 14.70 43.86
N GLU A 155 -43.73 13.63 43.10
CA GLU A 155 -44.98 12.87 43.05
C GLU A 155 -45.32 12.27 44.43
N GLY A 156 -44.37 11.61 45.09
CA GLY A 156 -44.59 10.98 46.41
C GLY A 156 -44.90 11.97 47.54
N ASN A 157 -44.49 13.23 47.42
CA ASN A 157 -44.70 14.27 48.44
C ASN A 157 -45.86 15.22 48.13
N LYS A 158 -46.67 14.96 47.09
CA LYS A 158 -47.79 15.82 46.68
C LYS A 158 -48.81 16.12 47.79
N HIS A 159 -48.94 15.23 48.77
CA HIS A 159 -49.95 15.29 49.82
C HIS A 159 -49.49 16.05 51.08
N ILE A 160 -48.18 16.26 51.23
CA ILE A 160 -47.56 16.67 52.52
C ILE A 160 -47.06 18.12 52.48
N CYS A 161 -46.91 18.72 51.30
CA CYS A 161 -46.27 20.03 51.15
C CYS A 161 -47.23 21.23 51.04
N THR A 162 -46.80 22.36 51.58
CA THR A 162 -47.47 23.68 51.44
C THR A 162 -47.46 24.16 49.99
N LYS A 163 -48.34 25.12 49.63
CA LYS A 163 -48.40 25.72 48.28
C LYS A 163 -47.04 26.24 47.79
N LYS A 164 -46.27 26.88 48.69
CA LYS A 164 -44.95 27.45 48.38
C LYS A 164 -43.92 26.34 48.08
N GLU A 165 -43.95 25.26 48.84
CA GLU A 165 -43.06 24.11 48.63
C GLU A 165 -43.40 23.36 47.35
N LYS A 166 -44.70 23.19 47.03
CA LYS A 166 -45.14 22.63 45.75
C LYS A 166 -44.60 23.43 44.56
N GLN A 167 -44.69 24.76 44.60
CA GLN A 167 -44.15 25.61 43.54
C GLN A 167 -42.61 25.49 43.43
N LYS A 168 -41.90 25.43 44.57
CA LYS A 168 -40.43 25.25 44.58
C LYS A 168 -40.02 23.91 43.98
N MET A 169 -40.75 22.84 44.30
CA MET A 169 -40.52 21.50 43.75
C MET A 169 -40.78 21.45 42.24
N LEU A 170 -41.90 22.04 41.78
CA LEU A 170 -42.23 22.12 40.36
C LEU A 170 -41.16 22.90 39.57
N ASN A 171 -40.72 24.06 40.08
CA ASN A 171 -39.68 24.86 39.44
C ASN A 171 -38.33 24.12 39.33
N ARG A 172 -38.00 23.25 40.29
CA ARG A 172 -36.80 22.40 40.21
C ARG A 172 -36.94 21.33 39.15
N LEU A 173 -38.11 20.70 39.07
CA LEU A 173 -38.41 19.67 38.07
C LEU A 173 -38.34 20.25 36.65
N THR A 174 -38.98 21.40 36.41
CA THR A 174 -38.95 22.08 35.10
C THR A 174 -37.53 22.48 34.67
N LYS A 175 -36.64 22.84 35.61
CA LYS A 175 -35.24 23.19 35.30
C LYS A 175 -34.35 21.99 35.03
N SER A 176 -34.81 20.78 35.32
CA SER A 176 -34.05 19.54 35.14
C SER A 176 -34.40 18.80 33.84
N ALA A 177 -35.40 19.27 33.10
CA ALA A 177 -35.76 18.82 31.75
C ALA A 177 -35.03 19.70 30.71
#